data_AF-A0A1S3RCL8-F1
#
_entry.id   AF-A0A1S3RCL8-F1
#
_cell.length_a   1.000
_cell.length_b   1.000
_cell.length_c   1.000
_cell.angle_alpha   90.00
_cell.angle_beta   90.00
_cell.angle_gamma   90.00
#
_symmetry.space_group_name_H-M   'P 1'
#
loop_
_entity.id
_entity.type
_entity.pdbx_description
1 polymer ?
#
loop_
_entity_poly.entity_id
_entity_poly.type
_entity_poly.pdbx_seq_one_letter_code
_entity_poly.pdbx_strand_id
1 'polypeptide(L)'
;MSKHPSCFRLTGDVLSDWTEDEGRRVLFSGSVAELCPVAPNNVNTMAAAAIAAGTLGFAGVQGEIVSDTALSDYHVVEVEVTGANGFTVNTVRRNPAKLGAVTGSATYNSFWSSLLVCKGHGGRVYLC
;
A
#
# COMPACT_ATOMS: atom_id res chain seq x y z
N MET A 1 0.85 5.56 -1.15
CA MET A 1 0.75 5.07 0.25
C MET A 1 1.68 5.90 1.10
N SER A 2 1.15 6.49 2.15
CA SER A 2 1.91 7.38 3.04
C SER A 2 1.96 6.80 4.45
N LYS A 3 3.12 6.85 5.09
CA LYS A 3 3.33 6.41 6.47
C LYS A 3 4.41 7.26 7.14
N HIS A 4 4.49 7.20 8.45
CA HIS A 4 5.68 7.66 9.17
C HIS A 4 6.96 6.99 8.62
N PRO A 5 8.10 7.71 8.51
CA PRO A 5 9.37 7.12 8.10
C PRO A 5 9.72 5.82 8.86
N SER A 6 9.52 5.80 10.18
CA SER A 6 9.80 4.64 11.03
C SER A 6 8.95 3.38 10.73
N CYS A 7 7.87 3.51 9.95
CA CYS A 7 6.99 2.40 9.54
C CYS A 7 7.42 1.73 8.21
N PHE A 8 8.45 2.25 7.53
CA PHE A 8 8.97 1.65 6.31
C PHE A 8 10.05 0.60 6.58
N ARG A 9 10.05 -0.47 5.78
CA ARG A 9 11.09 -1.50 5.73
C ARG A 9 11.52 -1.66 4.27
N LEU A 10 12.30 -0.69 3.81
CA LEU A 10 12.80 -0.62 2.44
C LEU A 10 14.07 -1.48 2.30
N THR A 11 14.34 -1.94 1.08
CA THR A 11 15.64 -2.50 0.71
C THR A 11 16.56 -1.34 0.30
N GLY A 12 17.69 -1.21 1.00
CA GLY A 12 18.64 -0.10 0.84
C GLY A 12 18.44 1.07 1.82
N ASP A 13 19.31 2.07 1.71
CA ASP A 13 19.47 3.15 2.71
C ASP A 13 18.67 4.43 2.42
N VAL A 14 17.57 4.33 1.66
CA VAL A 14 16.75 5.49 1.19
C VAL A 14 16.17 6.33 2.33
N LEU A 15 16.04 5.76 3.53
CA LEU A 15 15.53 6.40 4.74
C LEU A 15 16.58 6.39 5.87
N SER A 16 17.87 6.41 5.56
CA SER A 16 18.90 6.48 6.60
C SER A 16 19.06 7.88 7.21
N ASP A 17 18.55 8.92 6.54
CA ASP A 17 18.83 10.34 6.82
C ASP A 17 17.59 11.16 7.24
N TRP A 18 16.42 10.54 7.44
CA TRP A 18 15.21 11.28 7.79
C TRP A 18 15.28 11.85 9.21
N THR A 19 14.58 12.95 9.43
CA THR A 19 14.44 13.62 10.74
C THR A 19 12.96 13.83 11.06
N GLU A 20 12.62 14.01 12.35
CA GLU A 20 11.21 14.19 12.78
C GLU A 20 10.57 15.47 12.19
N ASP A 21 11.36 16.50 11.90
CA ASP A 21 10.89 17.78 11.35
C ASP A 21 10.77 17.79 9.82
N GLU A 22 11.07 16.67 9.16
CA GLU A 22 11.18 16.63 7.70
C GLU A 22 9.84 16.80 6.96
N GLY A 23 8.75 16.41 7.61
CA GLY A 23 7.42 16.41 7.00
C GLY A 23 7.31 15.36 5.89
N ARG A 24 6.81 15.78 4.72
CA ARG A 24 6.42 14.88 3.62
C ARG A 24 7.52 14.77 2.56
N ARG A 25 8.01 13.55 2.31
CA ARG A 25 9.00 13.20 1.27
C ARG A 25 8.49 12.03 0.43
N VAL A 26 8.53 12.16 -0.90
CA VAL A 26 8.28 11.02 -1.82
C VAL A 26 9.54 10.16 -1.86
N LEU A 27 9.40 8.87 -1.55
CA LEU A 27 10.52 7.93 -1.51
C LEU A 27 10.67 7.14 -2.80
N PHE A 28 9.55 6.91 -3.48
CA PHE A 28 9.50 6.21 -4.76
C PHE A 28 8.23 6.60 -5.49
N SER A 29 8.33 6.74 -6.81
CA SER A 29 7.21 6.87 -7.74
C SER A 29 7.56 6.15 -9.04
N GLY A 30 6.73 5.19 -9.46
CA GLY A 30 7.00 4.32 -10.61
C GLY A 30 6.04 3.13 -10.67
N SER A 31 6.37 2.10 -11.44
CA SER A 31 5.49 0.92 -11.55
C SER A 31 5.49 0.09 -10.26
N VAL A 32 4.38 -0.61 -9.98
CA VAL A 32 4.33 -1.55 -8.86
C VAL A 32 5.33 -2.69 -9.04
N ALA A 33 5.64 -3.08 -10.29
CA ALA A 33 6.68 -4.05 -10.60
C ALA A 33 8.06 -3.64 -10.05
N GLU A 34 8.46 -2.38 -10.23
CA GLU A 34 9.72 -1.83 -9.72
C GLU A 34 9.68 -1.58 -8.21
N LEU A 35 8.51 -1.21 -7.68
CA LEU A 35 8.33 -0.89 -6.26
C LEU A 35 8.38 -2.14 -5.36
N CYS A 36 7.84 -3.28 -5.81
CA CYS A 36 7.82 -4.51 -5.02
C CYS A 36 9.18 -4.96 -4.47
N PRO A 37 10.29 -5.00 -5.25
CA PRO A 37 11.61 -5.33 -4.71
C PRO A 37 12.18 -4.26 -3.77
N VAL A 38 11.78 -3.00 -3.92
CA VAL A 38 12.24 -1.87 -3.08
C VAL A 38 11.57 -1.86 -1.71
N ALA A 39 10.27 -2.17 -1.64
CA ALA A 39 9.47 -2.04 -0.43
C ALA A 39 8.64 -3.29 -0.12
N PRO A 40 9.23 -4.51 -0.09
CA PRO A 40 8.50 -5.77 -0.12
C PRO A 40 7.54 -5.97 1.05
N ASN A 41 7.83 -5.35 2.20
CA ASN A 41 7.00 -5.46 3.40
C ASN A 41 5.84 -4.44 3.45
N ASN A 42 5.91 -3.39 2.63
CA ASN A 42 5.02 -2.24 2.74
C ASN A 42 3.93 -2.22 1.67
N VAL A 43 4.16 -2.84 0.51
CA VAL A 43 3.38 -2.58 -0.71
C VAL A 43 2.41 -3.70 -1.10
N ASN A 44 2.12 -4.63 -0.19
CA ASN A 44 1.17 -5.73 -0.42
C ASN A 44 -0.20 -5.25 -0.91
N THR A 45 -0.70 -4.10 -0.43
CA THR A 45 -1.96 -3.52 -0.91
C THR A 45 -1.88 -3.07 -2.37
N MET A 46 -0.74 -2.52 -2.81
CA MET A 46 -0.53 -2.14 -4.21
C MET A 46 -0.37 -3.36 -5.10
N ALA A 47 0.35 -4.39 -4.63
CA ALA A 47 0.45 -5.67 -5.33
C ALA A 47 -0.93 -6.33 -5.50
N ALA A 48 -1.78 -6.30 -4.46
CA ALA A 48 -3.16 -6.77 -4.56
C ALA A 48 -3.98 -5.98 -5.58
N ALA A 49 -3.82 -4.65 -5.62
CA ALA A 49 -4.46 -3.80 -6.64
C ALA A 49 -3.98 -4.14 -8.06
N ALA A 50 -2.67 -4.41 -8.24
CA ALA A 50 -2.11 -4.84 -9.52
C ALA A 50 -2.66 -6.20 -9.99
N ILE A 51 -2.87 -7.15 -9.06
CA ILE A 51 -3.52 -8.43 -9.37
C ILE A 51 -4.99 -8.21 -9.75
N ALA A 52 -5.69 -7.32 -9.05
CA ALA A 52 -7.09 -6.99 -9.34
C ALA A 52 -7.26 -6.27 -10.69
N ALA A 53 -6.31 -5.41 -11.04
CA ALA A 53 -6.28 -4.64 -12.28
C ALA A 53 -5.79 -5.50 -13.46
N GLY A 54 -6.56 -6.53 -13.82
CA GLY A 54 -6.12 -7.57 -14.77
C GLY A 54 -5.66 -7.06 -16.15
N THR A 55 -6.10 -5.89 -16.60
CA THR A 55 -5.66 -5.28 -17.86
C THR A 55 -4.35 -4.49 -17.74
N LEU A 56 -3.98 -4.07 -16.53
CA LEU A 56 -2.77 -3.27 -16.26
C LEU A 56 -1.63 -4.13 -15.70
N GLY A 57 -1.95 -5.02 -14.75
CA GLY A 57 -0.98 -5.81 -14.01
C GLY A 57 0.05 -4.96 -13.26
N PHE A 58 1.16 -5.58 -12.86
CA PHE A 58 2.21 -4.92 -12.06
C PHE A 58 2.95 -3.81 -12.81
N ALA A 59 3.13 -3.95 -14.13
CA ALA A 59 3.83 -2.97 -14.94
C ALA A 59 2.95 -1.75 -15.26
N GLY A 60 1.63 -1.95 -15.43
CA GLY A 60 0.69 -0.88 -15.77
C GLY A 60 0.16 -0.10 -14.56
N VAL A 61 0.13 -0.71 -13.36
CA VAL A 61 -0.26 0.01 -12.14
C VAL A 61 0.91 0.83 -11.61
N GLN A 62 0.65 2.11 -11.36
CA GLN A 62 1.61 3.04 -10.75
C GLN A 62 1.51 2.98 -9.22
N GLY A 63 2.65 3.03 -8.56
CA GLY A 63 2.79 3.02 -7.12
C GLY A 63 3.68 4.17 -6.64
N GLU A 64 3.20 4.86 -5.60
CA GLU A 64 3.97 5.90 -4.91
C GLU A 64 4.02 5.56 -3.42
N ILE A 65 5.21 5.60 -2.82
CA ILE A 65 5.36 5.57 -1.36
C ILE A 65 5.96 6.88 -0.85
N VAL A 66 5.38 7.37 0.23
CA VAL A 66 5.67 8.69 0.79
C VAL A 66 5.94 8.53 2.28
N SER A 67 7.07 9.05 2.75
CA SER A 67 7.27 9.30 4.17
C SER A 67 6.62 10.61 4.57
N ASP A 68 5.94 10.60 5.72
CA ASP A 68 5.31 11.79 6.28
C ASP A 68 5.38 11.71 7.81
N THR A 69 6.18 12.58 8.43
CA THR A 69 6.38 12.60 9.89
C THR A 69 5.12 13.02 10.66
N ALA A 70 4.14 13.64 9.99
CA ALA A 70 2.85 13.95 10.62
C ALA A 70 1.97 12.71 10.85
N LEU A 71 2.24 11.57 10.19
CA LEU A 71 1.43 10.36 10.25
C LEU A 71 1.80 9.44 11.43
N SER A 72 1.50 9.88 12.66
CA SER A 72 1.91 9.17 13.87
C SER A 72 1.00 8.02 14.32
N ASP A 73 -0.27 8.00 13.88
CA ASP A 73 -1.32 7.11 14.40
C ASP A 73 -2.10 6.34 13.32
N TYR A 74 -1.82 6.58 12.04
CA TYR A 74 -2.41 5.84 10.92
C TYR A 74 -1.54 5.81 9.66
N HIS A 75 -1.82 4.86 8.79
CA HIS A 75 -1.30 4.80 7.42
C HIS A 75 -2.35 5.32 6.44
N VAL A 76 -1.91 6.03 5.40
CA VAL A 76 -2.78 6.47 4.31
C VAL A 76 -2.55 5.59 3.09
N VAL A 77 -3.62 5.02 2.55
CA VAL A 77 -3.63 4.36 1.25
C VAL A 77 -4.60 5.11 0.37
N GLU A 78 -4.10 5.65 -0.72
CA GLU A 78 -4.89 6.30 -1.76
C GLU A 78 -4.84 5.43 -3.02
N VAL A 79 -6.00 5.30 -3.67
CA VAL A 79 -6.16 4.58 -4.93
C VAL A 79 -6.96 5.46 -5.86
N GLU A 80 -6.38 5.77 -7.01
CA GLU A 80 -7.07 6.42 -8.12
C GLU A 80 -7.20 5.42 -9.27
N VAL A 81 -8.39 5.31 -9.84
CA VAL A 81 -8.68 4.43 -10.98
C VAL A 81 -9.42 5.23 -12.03
N THR A 82 -8.94 5.17 -13.27
CA THR A 82 -9.60 5.79 -14.43
C THR A 82 -9.96 4.74 -15.46
N GLY A 83 -11.24 4.69 -15.83
CA GLY A 83 -11.76 3.81 -16.88
C GLY A 83 -11.56 4.39 -18.28
N ALA A 84 -11.73 3.56 -19.31
CA ALA A 84 -11.48 3.92 -20.71
C ALA A 84 -12.26 5.16 -21.22
N ASN A 85 -13.42 5.45 -20.62
CA ASN A 85 -14.26 6.60 -20.97
C ASN A 85 -13.97 7.85 -20.11
N GLY A 86 -12.87 7.88 -19.36
CA GLY A 86 -12.49 9.00 -18.49
C GLY A 86 -13.26 9.07 -17.17
N PHE A 87 -14.02 8.03 -16.80
CA PHE A 87 -14.62 7.94 -15.47
C PHE A 87 -13.54 7.64 -14.43
N THR A 88 -13.38 8.52 -13.46
CA THR A 88 -12.33 8.43 -12.43
C THR A 88 -12.94 8.30 -11.05
N VAL A 89 -12.35 7.41 -10.24
CA VAL A 89 -12.67 7.24 -8.81
C VAL A 89 -11.38 7.40 -8.02
N ASN A 90 -11.45 8.24 -6.99
CA ASN A 90 -10.40 8.32 -5.96
C ASN A 90 -10.98 7.81 -4.63
N THR A 91 -10.25 6.91 -3.99
CA THR A 91 -10.55 6.41 -2.64
C THR A 91 -9.35 6.58 -1.72
N VAL A 92 -9.58 7.20 -0.56
CA VAL A 92 -8.58 7.35 0.49
C VAL A 92 -8.99 6.53 1.71
N ARG A 93 -8.12 5.62 2.14
CA ARG A 93 -8.24 4.84 3.37
C ARG A 93 -7.21 5.31 4.38
N ARG A 94 -7.69 5.70 5.57
CA ARG A 94 -6.86 5.91 6.76
C ARG A 94 -6.96 4.67 7.65
N ASN A 95 -5.86 3.92 7.76
CA ASN A 95 -5.80 2.67 8.51
C ASN A 95 -5.01 2.89 9.81
N PRO A 96 -5.65 2.84 10.99
CA PRO A 96 -4.95 3.06 12.26
C PRO A 96 -3.73 2.15 12.42
N ALA A 97 -2.64 2.70 12.91
CA ALA A 97 -1.38 1.99 13.10
C ALA A 97 -0.58 2.63 14.23
N LYS A 98 0.09 1.81 15.04
CA LYS A 98 1.05 2.32 16.03
C LYS A 98 2.29 2.84 15.31
N LEU A 99 2.92 3.88 15.86
CA LEU A 99 4.19 4.39 15.36
C LEU A 99 5.23 3.27 15.26
N GLY A 100 5.95 3.20 14.14
CA GLY A 100 6.93 2.16 13.82
C GLY A 100 6.34 0.82 13.33
N ALA A 101 5.02 0.63 13.37
CA ALA A 101 4.38 -0.57 12.87
C ALA A 101 4.28 -0.55 11.34
N VAL A 102 4.69 -1.63 10.69
CA VAL A 102 4.60 -1.76 9.23
C VAL A 102 3.15 -1.91 8.76
N THR A 103 2.31 -2.54 9.60
CA THR A 103 0.95 -2.98 9.26
C THR A 103 -0.07 -2.29 10.16
N GLY A 104 -1.16 -1.78 9.57
CA GLY A 104 -2.27 -1.19 10.31
C GLY A 104 -3.29 -2.23 10.77
N SER A 105 -4.12 -1.86 11.75
CA SER A 105 -5.01 -2.75 12.50
C SER A 105 -6.08 -3.45 11.65
N ALA A 106 -6.54 -2.81 10.56
CA ALA A 106 -7.57 -3.39 9.68
C ALA A 106 -7.15 -4.73 9.06
N THR A 107 -5.84 -4.97 8.88
CA THR A 107 -5.30 -6.17 8.24
C THR A 107 -5.72 -7.45 8.97
N TYR A 108 -5.75 -7.41 10.31
CA TYR A 108 -6.15 -8.56 11.11
C TYR A 108 -7.63 -8.91 10.87
N ASN A 109 -8.49 -7.90 10.85
CA ASN A 109 -9.92 -8.09 10.59
C ASN A 109 -10.17 -8.58 9.16
N SER A 110 -9.50 -8.02 8.16
CA SER A 110 -9.59 -8.50 6.78
C SER A 110 -9.19 -9.96 6.65
N PHE A 111 -8.10 -10.37 7.31
CA PHE A 111 -7.66 -11.76 7.32
C PHE A 111 -8.70 -12.68 8.01
N TRP A 112 -9.20 -12.28 9.18
CA TRP A 112 -10.22 -13.06 9.90
C TRP A 112 -11.51 -13.21 9.09
N SER A 113 -11.97 -12.14 8.45
CA SER A 113 -13.12 -12.18 7.54
C SER A 113 -12.91 -13.17 6.39
N SER A 114 -11.70 -13.20 5.79
CA SER A 114 -11.36 -14.17 4.75
C SER A 114 -11.45 -15.62 5.25
N LEU A 115 -11.03 -15.90 6.49
CA LEU A 115 -11.15 -17.24 7.08
C LEU A 115 -12.61 -17.65 7.29
N LEU A 116 -13.46 -16.74 7.76
CA LEU A 116 -14.89 -17.02 7.99
C LEU A 116 -15.65 -17.36 6.71
N VAL A 117 -15.27 -16.77 5.58
CA VAL A 117 -15.89 -17.03 4.27
C VAL A 117 -15.22 -18.16 3.49
N CYS A 118 -14.09 -18.69 3.99
CA CYS A 118 -13.35 -19.75 3.32
C CYS A 118 -14.10 -21.09 3.43
N LYS A 119 -14.92 -21.39 2.42
CA LYS A 119 -15.71 -22.63 2.32
C LYS A 119 -15.24 -23.57 1.18
N GLY A 120 -14.01 -23.39 0.71
CA GLY A 120 -13.44 -24.07 -0.47
C GLY A 120 -13.31 -23.13 -1.67
N HIS A 121 -12.18 -23.23 -2.39
CA HIS A 121 -11.72 -22.18 -3.30
C HIS A 121 -12.21 -22.29 -4.74
N GLY A 122 -12.76 -23.44 -5.18
CA GLY A 122 -13.34 -23.60 -6.53
C GLY A 122 -12.42 -23.17 -7.70
N GLY A 123 -11.11 -23.11 -7.46
CA GLY A 123 -10.11 -22.59 -8.42
C GLY A 123 -10.09 -21.07 -8.64
N ARG A 124 -10.67 -20.26 -7.74
CA ARG A 124 -10.73 -18.79 -7.88
C ARG A 124 -9.93 -18.07 -6.79
N VAL A 125 -9.46 -16.86 -7.10
CA VAL A 125 -8.84 -15.94 -6.14
C VAL A 125 -9.89 -14.93 -5.68
N TYR A 126 -10.01 -14.76 -4.36
CA TYR A 126 -10.85 -13.75 -3.74
C TYR A 126 -9.94 -12.75 -3.02
N LEU A 127 -10.09 -11.47 -3.37
CA LEU A 127 -9.42 -10.38 -2.66
C LEU A 127 -10.39 -9.83 -1.60
N CYS A 128 -9.89 -9.61 -0.40
CA CYS A 128 -10.65 -9.10 0.74
C CYS A 128 -10.50 -7.59 0.95
#